data_AF-A0A846T594-F1
#
_entry.id   AF-A0A846T594-F1
#
_cell.length_a   1.000
_cell.length_b   1.000
_cell.length_c   1.000
_cell.angle_alpha   90.00
_cell.angle_beta   90.00
_cell.angle_gamma   90.00
#
_symmetry.space_group_name_H-M   'P 1'
#
loop_
_entity.id
_entity.type
_entity.pdbx_description
1 polymer ?
#
loop_
_entity_poly.entity_id
_entity_poly.type
_entity_poly.pdbx_seq_one_letter_code
_entity_poly.pdbx_strand_id
1 'polypeptide(L)'
;MLRVSVIVCGILLGLLVAAILIASNHSHVLAGLRYVIANPWGIVTLLDLGIGLLFVAVWLALVEPNRWRAVAWIVALLLLGNVITLAYLLSRTCHARHLRDLFLPSRHNDWR
;
A
#
# COMPACT_ATOMS: atom_id res chain seq x y z
N MET A 1 -7.19 20.43 -1.70
CA MET A 1 -6.20 19.51 -1.10
C MET A 1 -6.60 18.05 -1.29
N LEU A 2 -7.77 17.61 -0.80
CA LEU A 2 -8.22 16.22 -0.91
C LEU A 2 -8.31 15.67 -2.37
N ARG A 3 -8.86 16.46 -3.29
CA ARG A 3 -8.94 16.11 -4.73
C ARG A 3 -7.56 15.93 -5.37
N VAL A 4 -6.57 16.73 -4.96
CA VAL A 4 -5.19 16.62 -5.47
C VAL A 4 -4.56 15.32 -4.97
N SER A 5 -4.76 14.96 -3.70
CA SER A 5 -4.25 13.70 -3.14
C SER A 5 -4.85 12.47 -3.83
N VAL A 6 -6.14 12.50 -4.18
CA VAL A 6 -6.81 11.43 -4.95
C VAL A 6 -6.19 11.30 -6.34
N ILE A 7 -6.00 12.42 -7.05
CA ILE A 7 -5.40 12.42 -8.39
C ILE A 7 -3.96 11.89 -8.33
N VAL A 8 -3.16 12.34 -7.38
CA VAL A 8 -1.77 11.87 -7.20
C VAL A 8 -1.72 10.38 -6.88
N CYS A 9 -2.54 9.90 -5.94
CA CYS A 9 -2.60 8.46 -5.63
C CYS A 9 -3.07 7.64 -6.83
N GLY A 10 -4.06 8.14 -7.57
CA GLY A 10 -4.56 7.48 -8.78
C GLY A 10 -3.49 7.38 -9.88
N ILE A 11 -2.74 8.46 -10.12
CA ILE A 11 -1.64 8.48 -11.09
C ILE A 11 -0.53 7.51 -10.68
N LEU A 12 -0.10 7.56 -9.41
CA LEU A 12 0.94 6.66 -8.88
C LEU A 12 0.52 5.19 -8.96
N LEU A 13 -0.74 4.88 -8.64
CA LEU A 13 -1.30 3.54 -8.78
C LEU A 13 -1.30 3.08 -10.24
N GLY A 14 -1.78 3.93 -11.14
CA GLY A 14 -1.80 3.64 -12.58
C GLY A 14 -0.41 3.40 -13.14
N LEU A 15 0.56 4.22 -12.76
CA LEU A 15 1.96 4.08 -13.16
C LEU A 15 2.58 2.79 -12.63
N LEU A 16 2.33 2.44 -11.37
CA LEU A 16 2.84 1.22 -10.76
C LEU A 16 2.25 -0.03 -11.43
N VAL A 17 0.93 -0.04 -11.68
CA VAL A 17 0.26 -1.14 -12.39
C VAL A 17 0.78 -1.26 -13.82
N ALA A 18 0.94 -0.15 -14.54
CA ALA A 18 1.49 -0.15 -15.89
C ALA A 18 2.92 -0.71 -15.92
N ALA A 19 3.78 -0.30 -14.99
CA ALA A 19 5.13 -0.84 -14.86
C ALA A 19 5.13 -2.35 -14.59
N ILE A 20 4.24 -2.83 -13.71
CA ILE A 20 4.09 -4.28 -13.43
C ILE A 20 3.67 -5.03 -14.69
N LEU A 21 2.70 -4.52 -15.45
CA LEU A 21 2.23 -5.17 -16.68
C LEU A 21 3.32 -5.22 -17.75
N ILE A 22 4.06 -4.12 -17.95
CA ILE A 22 5.18 -4.05 -18.89
C ILE A 22 6.27 -5.05 -18.48
N ALA A 23 6.66 -5.05 -17.21
CA ALA A 23 7.69 -5.96 -16.70
C ALA A 23 7.26 -7.44 -16.82
N SER A 24 5.99 -7.74 -16.51
CA SER A 24 5.42 -9.08 -16.62
C SER A 24 5.39 -9.60 -18.05
N ASN A 25 5.24 -8.72 -19.04
CA ASN A 25 5.28 -9.09 -20.46
C ASN A 25 6.71 -9.40 -20.93
N HIS A 26 7.74 -8.81 -20.33
CA HIS A 26 9.14 -9.01 -20.73
C HIS A 26 9.78 -10.22 -20.06
N SER A 27 9.44 -10.48 -18.80
CA SER A 27 10.10 -11.52 -18.01
C SER A 27 9.24 -11.97 -16.84
N HIS A 28 9.35 -13.26 -16.50
CA HIS A 28 8.67 -13.81 -15.34
C HIS A 28 9.18 -13.16 -14.05
N VAL A 29 8.25 -12.92 -13.10
CA VAL A 29 8.53 -12.31 -11.79
C VAL A 29 9.67 -13.02 -11.06
N LEU A 30 9.73 -14.35 -11.15
CA LEU A 30 10.76 -15.16 -10.50
C LEU A 30 12.16 -14.95 -11.10
N ALA A 31 12.26 -14.71 -12.41
CA ALA A 31 13.52 -14.40 -13.07
C ALA A 31 14.03 -13.01 -12.68
N GLY A 32 13.12 -12.02 -12.62
CA GLY A 32 13.42 -10.68 -12.12
C GLY A 32 13.90 -10.71 -10.66
N LEU A 33 13.23 -11.48 -9.80
CA LEU A 33 13.62 -11.61 -8.39
C LEU A 33 15.02 -12.22 -8.24
N ARG A 34 15.36 -13.25 -9.03
CA ARG A 34 16.72 -13.83 -9.02
C ARG A 34 17.78 -12.82 -9.40
N TYR A 35 17.50 -11.96 -10.38
CA TYR A 35 18.42 -10.90 -10.79
C TYR A 35 18.61 -9.85 -9.68
N VAL A 36 17.53 -9.46 -9.01
CA VAL A 36 17.58 -8.52 -7.89
C VAL A 36 18.36 -9.09 -6.71
N ILE A 37 18.12 -10.35 -6.32
CA ILE A 37 18.84 -10.99 -5.22
C ILE A 37 20.32 -11.20 -5.55
N ALA A 38 20.68 -11.43 -6.82
CA ALA A 38 22.07 -11.57 -7.23
C ALA A 38 22.88 -10.27 -7.09
N ASN A 39 22.22 -9.11 -6.99
CA ASN A 39 22.87 -7.82 -6.78
C ASN A 39 22.81 -7.41 -5.30
N PRO A 40 23.94 -7.04 -4.66
CA PRO A 40 23.97 -6.59 -3.26
C PRO A 40 23.03 -5.41 -2.99
N TRP A 41 22.94 -4.44 -3.92
CA TRP A 41 22.01 -3.32 -3.80
C TRP A 41 20.55 -3.74 -4.03
N GLY A 42 20.31 -4.80 -4.79
CA GLY A 42 18.97 -5.36 -4.95
C GLY A 42 18.44 -6.00 -3.65
N ILE A 43 19.32 -6.58 -2.83
CA ILE A 43 18.94 -7.05 -1.49
C ILE A 43 18.59 -5.87 -0.58
N VAL A 44 19.37 -4.79 -0.62
CA VAL A 44 19.10 -3.58 0.18
C VAL A 44 17.75 -2.97 -0.19
N THR A 45 17.42 -2.89 -1.48
CA THR A 45 16.12 -2.35 -1.92
C THR A 45 14.96 -3.27 -1.56
N LEU A 46 15.12 -4.60 -1.60
CA LEU A 46 14.12 -5.54 -1.11
C LEU A 46 13.87 -5.37 0.40
N LEU A 47 14.93 -5.14 1.17
CA LEU A 47 14.84 -4.93 2.61
C LEU A 47 14.18 -3.58 2.94
N ASP A 48 14.54 -2.52 2.23
CA ASP A 48 13.89 -1.21 2.33
C ASP A 48 12.39 -1.30 2.04
N LEU A 49 12.00 -1.95 0.94
CA LEU A 49 10.60 -2.20 0.60
C LEU A 49 9.89 -3.05 1.67
N GLY A 50 10.53 -4.11 2.15
CA GLY A 50 9.96 -5.00 3.16
C GLY A 50 9.70 -4.30 4.49
N ILE A 51 10.66 -3.50 4.96
CA ILE A 51 10.51 -2.68 6.17
C ILE A 51 9.42 -1.63 5.95
N GLY A 52 9.40 -0.96 4.80
CA GLY A 52 8.34 -0.01 4.45
C GLY A 52 6.95 -0.63 4.51
N LEU A 53 6.77 -1.82 3.92
CA LEU A 53 5.50 -2.56 3.99
C LEU A 53 5.13 -2.97 5.42
N LEU A 54 6.11 -3.33 6.26
CA LEU A 54 5.86 -3.65 7.66
C LEU A 54 5.33 -2.42 8.43
N PHE A 55 5.93 -1.25 8.23
CA PHE A 55 5.44 0.00 8.82
C PHE A 55 4.00 0.31 8.37
N VAL A 56 3.70 0.12 7.09
CA VAL A 56 2.34 0.31 6.58
C VAL A 56 1.37 -0.71 7.17
N ALA A 57 1.77 -1.98 7.33
CA ALA A 57 0.92 -3.00 7.93
C ALA A 57 0.58 -2.68 9.40
N VAL A 58 1.56 -2.21 10.18
CA VAL A 58 1.34 -1.76 11.57
C VAL A 58 0.42 -0.54 11.59
N TRP A 59 0.67 0.44 10.73
CA TRP A 59 -0.19 1.61 10.58
C TRP A 59 -1.64 1.21 10.26
N LEU A 60 -1.82 0.29 9.32
CA LEU A 60 -3.12 -0.21 8.90
C LEU A 60 -3.86 -0.91 10.05
N ALA A 61 -3.15 -1.69 10.86
CA ALA A 61 -3.71 -2.31 12.06
C ALA A 61 -4.13 -1.30 13.14
N LEU A 62 -3.42 -0.18 13.26
CA LEU A 62 -3.72 0.87 14.23
C LEU A 62 -4.90 1.74 13.82
N VAL A 63 -5.06 2.00 12.52
CA VAL A 63 -6.06 2.94 12.05
C VAL A 63 -7.39 2.27 11.70
N GLU A 64 -7.37 0.99 11.34
CA GLU A 64 -8.58 0.27 10.96
C GLU A 64 -9.32 -0.25 12.21
N PRO A 65 -10.55 0.24 12.51
CA PRO A 65 -11.28 -0.15 13.72
C PRO A 65 -11.73 -1.62 13.71
N ASN A 66 -11.99 -2.17 12.53
CA ASN A 66 -12.36 -3.57 12.38
C ASN A 66 -11.14 -4.45 12.11
N ARG A 67 -10.75 -5.26 13.10
CA ARG A 67 -9.60 -6.17 13.02
C ARG A 67 -9.67 -7.13 11.83
N TRP A 68 -10.86 -7.61 11.45
CA TRP A 68 -11.02 -8.48 10.27
C TRP A 68 -10.71 -7.76 8.96
N ARG A 69 -11.14 -6.49 8.84
CA ARG A 69 -10.83 -5.67 7.67
C ARG A 69 -9.35 -5.32 7.64
N ALA A 70 -8.75 -5.04 8.79
CA ALA A 70 -7.32 -4.80 8.92
C ALA A 70 -6.50 -6.01 8.44
N VAL A 71 -6.85 -7.22 8.90
CA VAL A 71 -6.20 -8.47 8.47
C VAL A 71 -6.34 -8.67 6.96
N ALA A 72 -7.54 -8.48 6.39
CA ALA A 72 -7.74 -8.60 4.95
C ALA A 72 -6.84 -7.64 4.15
N TRP A 73 -6.74 -6.39 4.60
CA TRP A 73 -5.86 -5.40 3.97
C TRP A 73 -4.37 -5.70 4.15
N ILE A 74 -3.95 -6.23 5.31
CA ILE A 74 -2.55 -6.64 5.54
C ILE A 74 -2.19 -7.83 4.66
N VAL A 75 -3.07 -8.83 4.54
CA VAL A 75 -2.85 -9.97 3.64
C VAL A 75 -2.75 -9.49 2.19
N ALA A 76 -3.64 -8.59 1.77
CA ALA A 76 -3.56 -8.00 0.44
C ALA A 76 -2.25 -7.20 0.24
N LEU A 77 -1.80 -6.46 1.27
CA LEU A 77 -0.55 -5.69 1.24
C LEU A 77 0.68 -6.60 1.12
N LEU A 78 0.69 -7.77 1.74
CA LEU A 78 1.77 -8.74 1.57
C LEU A 78 1.80 -9.35 0.16
N LEU A 79 0.64 -9.46 -0.51
CA LEU A 79 0.53 -10.03 -1.86
C LEU A 79 0.83 -9.03 -2.97
N LEU A 80 0.34 -7.79 -2.83
CA LEU A 80 0.36 -6.77 -3.89
C LEU A 80 1.26 -5.57 -3.53
N GLY A 81 1.80 -5.52 -2.32
CA GLY A 81 2.70 -4.47 -1.86
C GLY A 81 2.06 -3.08 -1.93
N ASN A 82 2.80 -2.14 -2.51
CA ASN A 82 2.42 -0.73 -2.59
C ASN A 82 1.14 -0.47 -3.39
N VAL A 83 0.73 -1.39 -4.28
CA VAL A 83 -0.56 -1.28 -4.99
C VAL A 83 -1.72 -1.24 -4.01
N ILE A 84 -1.67 -2.06 -2.96
CA ILE A 84 -2.73 -2.10 -1.94
C ILE A 84 -2.66 -0.90 -1.01
N THR A 85 -1.46 -0.43 -0.67
CA THR A 85 -1.28 0.82 0.08
C THR A 85 -1.95 2.00 -0.64
N LEU A 86 -1.68 2.15 -1.94
CA LEU A 86 -2.28 3.18 -2.80
C LEU A 86 -3.79 2.99 -2.96
N ALA A 87 -4.27 1.76 -3.17
CA ALA A 87 -5.68 1.46 -3.29
C ALA A 87 -6.46 1.75 -1.99
N TYR A 88 -5.88 1.42 -0.84
CA TYR A 88 -6.45 1.72 0.49
C TYR A 88 -6.53 3.24 0.71
N LEU A 89 -5.43 3.96 0.44
CA LEU A 89 -5.38 5.41 0.50
C LEU A 89 -6.42 6.05 -0.43
N LEU A 90 -6.56 5.55 -1.66
CA LEU A 90 -7.54 6.04 -2.63
C LEU A 90 -8.98 5.79 -2.17
N SER A 91 -9.28 4.57 -1.70
CA SER A 91 -10.60 4.21 -1.18
C SER A 91 -10.97 5.09 0.02
N ARG A 92 -10.02 5.29 0.94
CA ARG A 92 -10.23 6.10 2.12
C ARG A 92 -10.33 7.59 1.83
N THR A 93 -9.53 8.13 0.92
CA THR A 93 -9.63 9.53 0.49
C THR A 93 -10.89 9.81 -0.32
N CYS A 94 -11.41 8.85 -1.07
CA CYS A 94 -12.72 8.97 -1.71
C CYS A 94 -13.87 9.01 -0.70
N HIS A 95 -13.72 8.36 0.47
CA HIS A 95 -14.75 8.32 1.50
C HIS A 95 -14.61 9.44 2.55
N ALA A 96 -13.40 9.93 2.82
CA ALA A 96 -13.12 10.94 3.83
C ALA A 96 -13.31 12.37 3.30
N ARG A 97 -14.02 13.23 4.03
CA ARG A 97 -14.16 14.67 3.67
C ARG A 97 -12.98 15.52 4.14
N HIS A 98 -12.14 15.05 5.07
CA HIS A 98 -11.03 15.82 5.64
C HIS A 98 -9.74 14.99 5.82
N LEU A 99 -8.56 15.59 5.61
CA LEU A 99 -7.23 14.93 5.75
C LEU A 99 -6.97 14.36 7.16
N ARG A 100 -7.67 14.90 8.16
CA ARG A 100 -7.55 14.48 9.57
C ARG A 100 -8.16 13.10 9.80
N ASP A 101 -9.19 12.73 9.04
CA ASP A 101 -9.84 11.42 9.11
C ASP A 101 -9.00 10.31 8.46
N LEU A 102 -7.94 10.69 7.74
CA LEU A 102 -6.98 9.77 7.15
C LEU A 102 -5.99 9.23 8.19
N PHE A 103 -5.59 10.08 9.14
CA PHE A 103 -4.57 9.78 10.15
C PHE A 103 -5.14 9.54 11.55
N LEU A 104 -6.35 10.00 11.84
CA LEU A 104 -7.00 9.77 13.12
C LEU A 104 -7.99 8.59 13.02
N PRO A 105 -8.00 7.69 14.01
CA PRO A 105 -9.11 6.77 14.19
C PRO A 105 -10.38 7.62 14.37
N SER A 106 -11.42 7.36 13.57
CA SER A 106 -12.75 7.88 13.87
C SER A 106 -13.15 7.29 15.22
N ARG A 107 -12.99 8.08 16.29
CA ARG A 107 -13.38 7.68 17.64
C ARG A 107 -14.90 7.47 17.60
N HIS A 108 -15.35 6.23 17.38
CA HIS A 108 -16.71 5.87 17.74
C HIS A 108 -16.76 6.02 19.25
N ASN A 109 -17.55 6.99 19.67
CA ASN A 109 -17.81 7.31 21.06
C ASN A 109 -18.71 6.20 21.62
N ASP A 110 -18.20 4.99 21.77
CA ASP A 110 -18.91 3.91 22.43
C ASP A 110 -18.77 4.11 23.94
N TRP A 111 -19.54 5.07 24.44
CA TRP A 111 -20.03 5.00 25.81
C TRP A 111 -21.06 3.87 25.86
N ARG A 112 -20.62 2.70 26.33
CA ARG A 112 -21.47 1.74 27.03
C ARG A 112 -20.68 1.12 28.17
#